data_AF-A0A925L2K5-F1
#
_entry.id   AF-A0A925L2K5-F1
#
_cell.length_a   1.000
_cell.length_b   1.000
_cell.length_c   1.000
_cell.angle_alpha   90.00
_cell.angle_beta   90.00
_cell.angle_gamma   90.00
#
_symmetry.space_group_name_H-M   'P 1'
#
loop_
_entity.id
_entity.type
_entity.pdbx_description
1 polymer ?
#
loop_
_entity_poly.entity_id
_entity_poly.type
_entity_poly.pdbx_seq_one_letter_code
_entity_poly.pdbx_strand_id
1 'polypeptide(L)' 'MDFDTIIRREYVLACRFLAGHDFYEGIRTVVVDKDKAPRWQPDCLALVSDAAVAEYFAPQGKELTFS' A
#
# COMPACT_ATOMS: atom_id res chain seq x y z
N MET A 1 -5.83 8.83 -18.46
CA MET A 1 -6.68 8.71 -17.25
C MET A 1 -7.02 10.11 -16.80
N ASP A 2 -8.28 10.36 -16.47
CA ASP A 2 -8.69 11.61 -15.81
C ASP A 2 -8.33 11.59 -14.32
N PHE A 3 -8.49 12.74 -13.67
CA PHE A 3 -8.19 12.92 -12.25
C PHE A 3 -8.99 11.95 -11.37
N ASP A 4 -10.30 11.85 -11.60
CA ASP A 4 -11.20 10.99 -10.82
C ASP A 4 -10.75 9.52 -10.87
N THR A 5 -10.36 9.04 -12.05
CA THR A 5 -9.84 7.68 -12.25
C THR A 5 -8.55 7.47 -11.46
N ILE A 6 -7.65 8.45 -11.44
CA ILE A 6 -6.41 8.38 -10.67
C ILE A 6 -6.73 8.30 -9.18
N ILE A 7 -7.59 9.20 -8.66
CA ILE A 7 -7.91 9.23 -7.23
C ILE A 7 -8.63 7.95 -6.78
N ARG A 8 -9.52 7.36 -7.59
CA ARG A 8 -10.13 6.05 -7.27
C ARG A 8 -9.08 4.97 -7.11
N ARG A 9 -8.10 4.92 -8.02
CA ARG A 9 -6.99 3.95 -7.96
C ARG A 9 -6.12 4.17 -6.73
N GLU A 10 -5.68 5.41 -6.49
CA GLU A 10 -4.85 5.75 -5.33
C GLU A 10 -5.58 5.47 -4.00
N TYR A 11 -6.89 5.67 -3.95
CA TYR A 11 -7.69 5.31 -2.77
C TYR A 11 -7.66 3.81 -2.48
N VAL A 12 -7.87 2.96 -3.49
CA VAL A 12 -7.78 1.50 -3.33
C VAL A 12 -6.38 1.08 -2.89
N LEU A 13 -5.33 1.65 -3.48
CA LEU A 13 -3.95 1.40 -3.08
C LEU A 13 -3.72 1.76 -1.61
N ALA A 14 -4.15 2.96 -1.19
CA ALA A 14 -4.03 3.41 0.20
C ALA A 14 -4.75 2.45 1.17
N CYS A 15 -5.98 2.01 0.86
CA CYS A 15 -6.70 1.04 1.66
C CYS A 15 -5.95 -0.30 1.80
N ARG A 16 -5.30 -0.77 0.73
CA ARG A 16 -4.50 -2.00 0.77
C ARG A 16 -3.21 -1.84 1.56
N PHE A 17 -2.52 -0.71 1.44
CA PHE A 17 -1.36 -0.41 2.28
C PHE A 17 -1.74 -0.38 3.77
N LEU A 18 -2.90 0.19 4.11
CA LEU A 18 -3.43 0.19 5.47
C LEU A 18 -3.82 -1.20 5.99
N ALA A 19 -4.14 -2.15 5.12
CA ALA A 19 -4.36 -3.54 5.50
C ALA A 19 -3.06 -4.35 5.61
N GLY A 20 -1.97 -3.83 5.04
CA GLY A 20 -0.66 -4.48 4.99
C GLY A 20 0.21 -4.18 6.21
N HIS A 21 1.34 -4.90 6.29
CA HIS A 21 2.33 -4.77 7.36
C HIS A 21 3.20 -3.50 7.20
N ASP A 22 3.75 -3.30 6.01
CA ASP A 22 4.90 -2.39 5.81
C ASP A 22 4.56 -0.90 5.99
N PHE A 23 3.29 -0.52 5.83
CA PHE A 23 2.88 0.86 6.12
C PHE A 23 3.10 1.22 7.60
N TYR A 24 2.67 0.33 8.51
CA TYR A 24 2.86 0.53 9.94
C TYR A 24 4.32 0.38 10.36
N GLU A 25 5.05 -0.55 9.75
CA GLU A 25 6.49 -0.70 9.99
C GLU A 25 7.26 0.55 9.60
N GLY A 26 6.93 1.18 8.47
CA GLY A 26 7.52 2.45 8.07
C GLY A 26 7.27 3.57 9.09
N ILE A 27 6.03 3.65 9.62
CA ILE A 27 5.69 4.60 10.69
C ILE A 27 6.50 4.30 11.95
N ARG A 28 6.58 3.03 12.38
CA ARG A 28 7.36 2.63 13.54
C ARG A 28 8.82 3.07 13.40
N THR A 29 9.45 2.73 12.28
CA THR A 29 10.85 3.03 11.98
C THR A 29 11.17 4.52 11.94
N VAL A 30 10.28 5.35 11.38
CA VAL A 30 10.57 6.78 11.12
C VAL A 30 10.05 7.69 12.23
N VAL A 31 8.89 7.38 12.81
CA VAL A 31 8.16 8.29 13.71
C VAL A 31 8.17 7.81 15.16
N VAL A 32 7.96 6.51 15.40
CA VAL A 32 7.81 5.97 16.77
C VAL A 32 9.18 5.68 17.39
N ASP A 33 9.88 4.67 16.87
CA ASP A 33 11.14 4.19 17.42
C ASP A 33 12.32 5.01 16.89
N LYS A 34 12.18 5.59 15.69
CA LYS A 34 13.20 6.42 15.02
C LYS A 34 14.55 5.71 14.85
N ASP A 35 14.52 4.38 14.76
CA ASP A 35 15.71 3.52 14.68
C ASP A 35 16.33 3.47 13.28
N LYS A 36 15.58 3.89 12.24
CA LYS A 36 15.97 3.77 10.83
C LYS A 36 16.30 2.34 10.40
N ALA A 37 15.75 1.33 11.09
CA ALA A 37 15.96 -0.08 10.83
C ALA A 37 14.61 -0.78 10.54
N PRO A 38 14.07 -0.60 9.32
CA PRO A 38 12.80 -1.21 8.97
C PRO A 38 12.93 -2.71 8.73
N ARG A 39 11.89 -3.45 9.09
CA ARG A 39 11.75 -4.89 8.95
C ARG A 39 10.68 -5.22 7.92
N TRP A 40 10.97 -4.92 6.64
CA TRP A 40 10.03 -5.13 5.55
C TRP A 40 9.62 -6.59 5.37
N GLN A 41 8.40 -6.81 4.89
CA GLN A 41 7.88 -8.14 4.58
C GLN A 41 7.23 -8.17 3.19
N PRO A 42 7.88 -8.81 2.20
CA PRO A 42 9.15 -9.53 2.28
C PRO A 42 10.38 -8.60 2.44
N ASP A 43 11.49 -9.16 2.92
CA ASP A 43 12.71 -8.42 3.29
C ASP A 43 13.60 -8.04 2.10
N CYS A 44 13.33 -8.58 0.91
CA CYS A 44 14.02 -8.22 -0.32
C CYS A 44 13.10 -8.30 -1.55
N LEU A 45 13.44 -7.51 -2.57
CA LEU A 45 12.61 -7.34 -3.76
C LEU A 45 12.41 -8.65 -4.56
N ALA A 46 13.41 -9.54 -4.57
CA ALA A 46 13.33 -10.82 -5.29
C ALA A 46 12.23 -11.76 -4.77
N LEU A 47 11.73 -11.52 -3.56
CA LEU A 47 10.64 -12.29 -2.94
C LEU A 47 9.27 -11.65 -3.18
N VAL A 48 9.20 -10.47 -3.80
CA VAL A 48 7.93 -9.85 -4.19
C VAL A 48 7.47 -10.49 -5.50
N SER A 49 6.38 -11.25 -5.42
CA SER A 49 5.79 -11.86 -6.62
C SER A 49 4.93 -10.88 -7.41
N ASP A 50 4.85 -11.08 -8.73
CA ASP A 50 3.94 -10.31 -9.59
C ASP A 50 2.48 -10.42 -9.14
N ALA A 51 2.09 -11.57 -8.58
CA ALA A 51 0.76 -11.78 -8.02
C ALA A 51 0.49 -10.89 -6.81
N ALA A 52 1.47 -10.75 -5.91
CA ALA A 52 1.37 -9.85 -4.76
C ALA A 52 1.23 -8.40 -5.23
N VAL A 53 1.97 -7.98 -6.27
CA VAL A 53 1.83 -6.63 -6.84
C VAL A 53 0.46 -6.45 -7.50
N ALA A 54 0.01 -7.42 -8.30
CA ALA A 54 -1.28 -7.36 -8.99
C ALA A 54 -2.45 -7.24 -8.01
N GLU A 55 -2.35 -7.88 -6.84
CA GLU A 55 -3.34 -7.77 -5.78
C GLU A 55 -3.53 -6.33 -5.32
N TYR A 56 -2.48 -5.50 -5.26
CA TYR A 56 -2.60 -4.08 -4.88
C TYR A 56 -3.48 -3.27 -5.85
N PHE A 57 -3.56 -3.68 -7.11
CA PHE A 57 -4.37 -3.01 -8.13
C PHE A 57 -5.72 -3.68 -8.37
N ALA A 58 -6.00 -4.81 -7.72
CA ALA A 58 -7.27 -5.50 -7.88
C ALA A 58 -8.42 -4.67 -7.26
N PRO A 59 -9.60 -4.64 -7.90
CA PRO A 59 -10.79 -3.95 -7.37
C PRO A 59 -11.08 -4.38 -5.93
N GLN A 60 -11.50 -3.44 -5.09
CA GLN A 60 -11.80 -3.70 -3.68
C GLN A 60 -13.03 -2.91 -3.22
N GLY A 61 -13.99 -3.60 -2.58
CA GLY A 61 -15.10 -2.97 -1.88
C GLY A 61 -16.01 -2.09 -2.75
N LYS A 62 -16.62 -1.09 -2.12
CA LYS A 62 -17.44 -0.08 -2.80
C LYS A 62 -16.54 0.97 -3.43
N GLU A 63 -16.73 1.23 -4.72
CA GLU A 63 -15.96 2.21 -5.47
C GLU A 63 -16.16 3.63 -4.91
N LEU A 64 -15.06 4.40 -4.87
CA LEU A 64 -15.08 5.80 -4.48
C LEU A 64 -15.83 6.62 -5.55
N THR A 65 -16.93 7.23 -5.15
CA THR A 65 -17.75 8.10 -6.01
C THR A 65 -17.53 9.56 -5.62
N PHE A 66 -17.28 10.41 -6.61
CA PHE A 66 -17.28 11.86 -6.44
C PHE A 66 -18.67 12.39 -6.83
N SER A 67 -19.23 13.27 -6.00
CA SER A 67 -20.53 13.92 -6.21
C SER A 67 -20.34 15.36 -6.66
#